data_AF-A0A3E0X173-F1
#
_entry.id   AF-A0A3E0X173-F1
#
_cell.length_a   1.000
_cell.length_b   1.000
_cell.length_c   1.000
_cell.angle_alpha   90.00
_cell.angle_beta   90.00
_cell.angle_gamma   90.00
#
_symmetry.space_group_name_H-M   'P 1'
#
loop_
_entity.id
_entity.type
_entity.pdbx_description
1 polymer ?
#
loop_
_entity_poly.entity_id
_entity_poly.type
_entity_poly.pdbx_seq_one_letter_code
_entity_poly.pdbx_strand_id
1 'polypeptide(L)'
;MQRFDAIKDDNTVGVDGVFLHVNLDFLPDEIWSVHSQDGQPDIYYRDVWKHVYEDPDNLVGQCLDAWNAEKARLEQERKQAEQAWLNSWERIRAERDDRMRETDWMVLPDAPLTPAQQAAVKQYRQSLRDVPQAFKEPLEVVWPDQPEEVTAYL
;
A
#
# COMPACT_ATOMS: atom_id res chain seq x y z
N MET A 1 -7.36 -10.10 -24.80
CA MET A 1 -7.91 -11.43 -24.51
C MET A 1 -8.15 -11.46 -23.03
N GLN A 2 -9.42 -11.49 -22.62
CA GLN A 2 -9.76 -11.52 -21.20
C GLN A 2 -9.63 -12.95 -20.72
N ARG A 3 -8.87 -13.17 -19.65
CA ARG A 3 -8.65 -14.51 -19.08
C ARG A 3 -9.09 -14.53 -17.62
N PHE A 4 -9.86 -15.55 -17.29
CA PHE A 4 -10.38 -15.82 -15.96
C PHE A 4 -10.07 -17.26 -15.58
N ASP A 5 -9.53 -17.47 -14.37
CA ASP A 5 -9.25 -18.79 -13.82
C ASP A 5 -9.62 -18.79 -12.33
N ALA A 6 -10.43 -19.73 -11.87
CA ALA A 6 -10.74 -19.93 -10.46
C ALA A 6 -10.55 -21.39 -10.06
N ILE A 7 -9.78 -21.65 -9.01
CA ILE A 7 -9.48 -22.99 -8.49
C ILE A 7 -10.07 -23.10 -7.08
N LYS A 8 -11.04 -24.01 -6.89
CA LYS A 8 -11.77 -24.13 -5.62
C LYS A 8 -10.86 -24.59 -4.47
N ASP A 9 -9.96 -25.54 -4.73
CA ASP A 9 -9.18 -26.21 -3.69
C ASP A 9 -8.16 -25.31 -2.96
N ASP A 10 -7.63 -24.30 -3.65
CA ASP A 10 -6.69 -23.35 -3.06
C ASP A 10 -7.27 -21.93 -2.94
N ASN A 11 -8.57 -21.77 -3.24
CA ASN A 11 -9.28 -20.49 -3.18
C ASN A 11 -8.59 -19.41 -4.04
N THR A 12 -8.00 -19.77 -5.18
CA THR A 12 -7.32 -18.82 -6.06
C THR A 12 -8.22 -18.38 -7.19
N VAL A 13 -8.31 -17.07 -7.43
CA VAL A 13 -8.97 -16.50 -8.60
C VAL A 13 -8.04 -15.53 -9.31
N GLY A 14 -7.77 -15.80 -10.59
CA GLY A 14 -6.98 -15.00 -11.52
C GLY A 14 -7.86 -14.29 -12.53
N VAL A 15 -7.68 -12.97 -12.68
CA VAL A 15 -8.30 -12.16 -13.73
C VAL A 15 -7.22 -11.35 -14.42
N ASP A 16 -7.04 -11.56 -15.73
CA ASP A 16 -6.07 -10.84 -16.57
C ASP A 16 -4.64 -10.82 -15.98
N GLY A 17 -4.23 -11.93 -15.36
CA GLY A 17 -2.90 -12.09 -14.75
C GLY A 17 -2.77 -11.59 -13.31
N VAL A 18 -3.85 -11.08 -12.71
CA VAL A 18 -3.90 -10.69 -11.29
C VAL A 18 -4.60 -11.77 -10.49
N PHE A 19 -3.88 -12.37 -9.56
CA PHE A 19 -4.36 -13.48 -8.72
C PHE A 19 -4.64 -13.01 -7.30
N LEU A 20 -5.82 -13.37 -6.78
CA LEU A 20 -6.24 -13.11 -5.41
C LEU A 20 -6.68 -14.41 -4.75
N HIS A 21 -6.54 -14.47 -3.42
CA HIS A 21 -7.15 -15.52 -2.61
C HIS A 21 -8.59 -15.10 -2.25
N VAL A 22 -9.57 -15.85 -2.72
CA VAL A 22 -11.01 -15.57 -2.62
C VAL A 22 -11.69 -16.79 -2.05
N ASN A 23 -12.55 -16.65 -1.03
CA ASN A 23 -13.34 -17.77 -0.55
C ASN A 23 -14.32 -18.22 -1.65
N LEU A 24 -14.18 -19.46 -2.10
CA LEU A 24 -14.99 -20.11 -3.15
C LEU A 24 -15.94 -21.18 -2.58
N ASP A 25 -16.27 -21.15 -1.29
CA ASP A 25 -17.17 -22.12 -0.64
C ASP A 25 -18.60 -22.08 -1.20
N PHE A 26 -18.96 -21.02 -1.94
CA PHE A 26 -20.23 -20.93 -2.65
C PHE A 26 -20.28 -21.81 -3.90
N LEU A 27 -19.14 -22.24 -4.44
CA LEU A 27 -19.12 -23.16 -5.57
C LEU A 27 -19.62 -24.55 -5.13
N PRO A 28 -20.43 -25.23 -5.96
CA PRO A 28 -20.82 -26.61 -5.69
C PRO A 28 -19.59 -27.51 -5.48
N ASP A 29 -19.71 -28.51 -4.60
CA ASP A 29 -18.59 -29.37 -4.23
C ASP A 29 -18.06 -30.21 -5.39
N GLU A 30 -18.90 -30.53 -6.36
CA GLU A 30 -18.54 -31.21 -7.59
C GLU A 30 -17.67 -30.37 -8.53
N ILE A 31 -17.59 -29.05 -8.35
CA ILE A 31 -16.76 -28.16 -9.15
C ILE A 31 -15.33 -28.16 -8.62
N TRP A 32 -14.39 -28.39 -9.52
CA TRP A 32 -12.96 -28.28 -9.24
C TRP A 32 -12.42 -26.89 -9.62
N SER A 33 -12.77 -26.42 -10.81
CA SER A 33 -12.34 -25.12 -11.32
C SER A 33 -13.32 -24.52 -12.32
N VAL A 34 -13.28 -23.19 -12.42
CA VAL A 34 -14.11 -22.40 -13.33
C VAL A 34 -13.16 -21.52 -14.12
N HIS A 35 -13.19 -21.60 -15.45
CA HIS A 35 -12.35 -20.80 -16.32
C HIS A 35 -13.19 -20.05 -17.35
N SER A 36 -12.64 -18.98 -17.90
CA SER A 36 -13.17 -18.36 -19.11
C SER A 36 -12.08 -17.70 -19.93
N GLN A 37 -12.25 -17.76 -21.25
CA GLN A 37 -11.42 -17.06 -22.22
C GLN A 37 -12.32 -16.29 -23.19
N ASP A 38 -12.18 -14.97 -23.20
CA ASP A 38 -12.99 -14.07 -24.04
C ASP A 38 -14.51 -14.30 -23.92
N GLY A 39 -14.98 -14.62 -22.70
CA GLY A 39 -16.39 -14.85 -22.39
C GLY A 39 -16.89 -16.27 -22.66
N GLN A 40 -16.07 -17.15 -23.26
CA GLN A 40 -16.38 -18.57 -23.36
C GLN A 40 -16.03 -19.24 -22.03
N PRO A 41 -16.98 -19.86 -21.30
CA PRO A 41 -16.69 -20.57 -20.07
C PRO A 41 -16.06 -21.95 -20.36
N ASP A 42 -15.26 -22.45 -19.43
CA ASP A 42 -14.74 -23.83 -19.40
C ASP A 42 -14.70 -24.29 -17.93
N ILE A 43 -15.67 -25.12 -17.53
CA ILE A 43 -15.92 -25.50 -16.14
C ILE A 43 -15.54 -26.96 -15.93
N TYR A 44 -14.63 -27.24 -15.00
CA TYR A 44 -14.15 -28.58 -14.68
C TYR A 44 -14.83 -29.12 -13.44
N TYR A 45 -15.41 -30.30 -13.58
CA TYR A 45 -15.93 -31.08 -12.46
C TYR A 45 -14.80 -31.93 -11.88
N ARG A 46 -14.93 -32.32 -10.61
CA ARG A 46 -13.99 -33.23 -9.92
C ARG A 46 -13.98 -34.65 -10.50
N ASP A 47 -15.03 -35.03 -11.25
CA ASP A 47 -15.05 -36.31 -11.94
C ASP A 47 -14.02 -36.32 -13.07
N VAL A 48 -13.28 -37.41 -13.20
CA VAL A 48 -12.04 -37.50 -13.97
C VAL A 48 -12.31 -37.22 -15.45
N TRP A 49 -12.09 -35.96 -15.83
CA TRP A 49 -12.11 -35.39 -17.19
C TRP A 49 -13.46 -34.91 -17.73
N LYS A 50 -14.43 -34.57 -16.86
CA LYS A 50 -15.62 -33.84 -17.33
C LYS A 50 -15.40 -32.33 -17.23
N HIS A 51 -15.44 -31.66 -18.37
CA HIS A 51 -15.59 -30.21 -18.44
C HIS A 51 -16.69 -29.81 -19.42
N VAL A 52 -17.27 -28.64 -19.20
CA VAL A 52 -18.38 -28.11 -20.00
C VAL A 52 -18.10 -26.68 -20.42
N TYR A 53 -18.63 -26.31 -21.59
CA TYR A 53 -18.53 -24.96 -22.16
C TYR A 53 -19.82 -24.14 -21.99
N GLU A 54 -20.71 -24.61 -21.11
CA GLU A 54 -21.96 -23.96 -20.75
C GLU A 54 -21.87 -23.57 -19.28
N ASP A 55 -22.35 -22.39 -18.93
CA ASP A 55 -22.38 -21.88 -17.56
C ASP A 55 -23.82 -21.44 -17.17
N PRO A 56 -24.77 -22.38 -17.08
CA PRO A 56 -26.16 -22.05 -16.80
C PRO A 56 -26.37 -21.44 -15.41
N ASP A 57 -25.49 -21.75 -14.47
CA ASP A 57 -25.52 -21.26 -13.09
C ASP A 57 -24.70 -19.98 -12.91
N ASN A 58 -24.10 -19.44 -13.99
CA ASN A 58 -23.29 -18.23 -13.97
C ASN A 58 -22.12 -18.32 -12.96
N LEU A 59 -21.46 -19.46 -12.86
CA LEU A 59 -20.31 -19.69 -11.98
C LEU A 59 -19.15 -18.75 -12.32
N VAL A 60 -18.91 -18.44 -13.60
CA VAL A 60 -17.91 -17.44 -14.00
C VAL A 60 -18.26 -16.08 -13.40
N GLY A 61 -19.52 -15.66 -13.53
CA GLY A 61 -20.00 -14.39 -12.97
C GLY A 61 -19.91 -14.35 -11.44
N GLN A 62 -20.32 -15.42 -10.75
CA GLN A 62 -20.23 -15.51 -9.29
C GLN A 62 -18.78 -15.40 -8.80
N CYS A 63 -17.84 -16.08 -9.45
CA CYS A 63 -16.43 -15.97 -9.10
C CYS A 63 -15.83 -14.60 -9.45
N LEU A 64 -16.24 -13.99 -10.56
CA LEU A 64 -15.84 -12.61 -10.90
C LEU A 64 -16.35 -11.61 -9.86
N ASP A 65 -17.60 -11.74 -9.42
CA ASP A 65 -18.18 -10.89 -8.37
C ASP A 65 -17.43 -11.06 -7.04
N ALA A 66 -17.12 -12.30 -6.66
CA ALA A 66 -16.33 -12.60 -5.46
C ALA A 66 -14.91 -12.01 -5.55
N TRP A 67 -14.24 -12.13 -6.70
CA TRP A 67 -12.92 -11.53 -6.94
C TRP A 67 -12.97 -9.99 -6.91
N ASN A 68 -13.98 -9.38 -7.53
CA ASN A 68 -14.17 -7.93 -7.52
C ASN A 68 -14.40 -7.41 -6.09
N ALA A 69 -15.21 -8.12 -5.30
CA ALA A 69 -15.45 -7.79 -3.90
C ALA A 69 -14.17 -7.90 -3.06
N GLU A 70 -13.39 -8.97 -3.24
CA GLU A 70 -12.10 -9.15 -2.56
C GLU A 70 -11.10 -8.07 -2.95
N LYS A 71 -10.98 -7.78 -4.25
CA LYS A 71 -10.14 -6.69 -4.75
C LYS A 71 -10.53 -5.33 -4.15
N ALA A 72 -11.84 -5.06 -4.06
CA ALA A 72 -12.35 -3.83 -3.47
C ALA A 72 -12.03 -3.74 -1.97
N ARG A 73 -12.15 -4.86 -1.23
CA ARG A 73 -11.75 -4.94 0.18
C ARG A 73 -10.28 -4.61 0.37
N LEU A 74 -9.39 -5.26 -0.37
CA LEU A 74 -7.94 -5.03 -0.30
C LEU A 74 -7.56 -3.59 -0.68
N GLU A 75 -8.22 -3.03 -1.69
CA GLU A 75 -8.04 -1.63 -2.10
C GLU A 75 -8.46 -0.67 -0.98
N GLN A 76 -9.59 -0.94 -0.32
CA GLN A 76 -10.07 -0.15 0.79
C GLN A 76 -9.13 -0.25 2.00
N GLU A 77 -8.69 -1.46 2.36
CA GLU A 77 -7.70 -1.68 3.42
C GLU A 77 -6.39 -0.95 3.13
N ARG A 78 -5.89 -1.01 1.89
CA ARG A 78 -4.69 -0.27 1.47
C ARG A 78 -4.87 1.24 1.65
N LYS A 79 -6.00 1.80 1.19
CA LYS A 79 -6.31 3.23 1.35
C LYS A 79 -6.42 3.63 2.82
N GLN A 80 -7.04 2.79 3.65
CA GLN A 80 -7.15 3.04 5.08
C GLN A 80 -5.78 2.99 5.76
N ALA A 81 -4.93 2.01 5.42
CA ALA A 81 -3.57 1.91 5.94
C ALA A 81 -2.69 3.09 5.49
N GLU A 82 -2.78 3.49 4.22
CA GLU A 82 -2.09 4.68 3.69
C GLU A 82 -2.56 5.95 4.41
N GLN A 83 -3.86 6.13 4.59
CA GLN A 83 -4.40 7.28 5.30
C GLN A 83 -3.99 7.27 6.78
N ALA A 84 -3.96 6.11 7.42
CA ALA A 84 -3.50 5.96 8.81
C ALA A 84 -2.01 6.30 8.92
N TRP A 85 -1.19 5.87 7.96
CA TRP A 85 0.22 6.24 7.88
C TRP A 85 0.44 7.74 7.69
N LEU A 86 -0.26 8.37 6.73
CA LEU A 86 -0.19 9.80 6.47
C LEU A 86 -0.58 10.61 7.72
N ASN A 87 -1.58 10.14 8.46
CA ASN A 87 -2.04 10.72 9.71
C ASN A 87 -1.37 10.13 10.96
N SER A 88 -0.12 9.64 10.86
CA SER A 88 0.60 9.07 12.01
C SER A 88 1.67 10.02 12.53
N TRP A 89 1.81 10.07 13.87
CA TRP A 89 2.95 10.70 14.54
C TRP A 89 4.27 9.95 14.30
N GLU A 90 4.21 8.69 13.88
CA GLU A 90 5.39 7.91 13.49
C GLU A 90 6.01 8.48 12.22
N ARG A 91 5.20 8.72 11.17
CA ARG A 91 5.65 9.40 9.94
C ARG A 91 6.29 10.75 10.25
N ILE A 92 5.66 11.56 11.10
CA ILE A 92 6.22 12.87 11.50
C ILE A 92 7.56 12.70 12.21
N ARG A 93 7.70 11.73 13.12
CA ARG A 93 8.98 11.49 13.80
C ARG A 93 10.06 10.99 12.84
N ALA A 94 9.72 10.14 11.87
CA ALA A 94 10.65 9.69 10.83
C ALA A 94 11.18 10.87 9.99
N GLU A 95 10.29 11.73 9.48
CA GLU A 95 10.66 12.93 8.72
C GLU A 95 11.53 13.90 9.56
N ARG A 96 11.19 14.09 10.84
CA ARG A 96 12.02 14.88 11.76
C ARG A 96 13.43 14.28 11.86
N ASP A 97 13.52 12.97 12.06
CA ASP A 97 14.79 12.28 12.25
C ASP A 97 15.64 12.34 10.98
N ASP A 98 15.02 12.33 9.80
CA ASP A 98 15.69 12.53 8.51
C ASP A 98 16.29 13.94 8.38
N ARG A 99 15.50 14.98 8.64
CA ARG A 99 15.96 16.40 8.64
C ARG A 99 17.06 16.65 9.70
N MET A 100 16.95 15.99 10.84
CA MET A 100 17.97 16.00 11.87
C MET A 100 19.25 15.30 11.39
N ARG A 101 19.14 14.19 10.66
CA ARG A 101 20.32 13.49 10.13
C ARG A 101 21.07 14.33 9.09
N GLU A 102 20.36 15.00 8.19
CA GLU A 102 20.94 15.88 7.17
C GLU A 102 21.82 16.99 7.76
N THR A 103 21.44 17.51 8.92
CA THR A 103 22.13 18.61 9.60
C THR A 103 23.01 18.18 10.78
N ASP A 104 23.23 16.87 10.95
CA ASP A 104 23.93 16.35 12.14
C ASP A 104 25.41 16.72 12.18
N TRP A 105 26.09 16.66 11.03
CA TRP A 105 27.50 17.03 10.92
C TRP A 105 27.72 18.53 11.14
N MET A 106 26.72 19.37 10.86
CA MET A 106 26.82 20.83 10.93
C MET A 106 26.92 21.38 12.36
N VAL A 107 26.57 20.57 13.37
CA VAL A 107 26.69 20.97 14.78
C VAL A 107 28.01 20.52 15.42
N LEU A 108 28.87 19.82 14.67
CA LEU A 108 30.19 19.40 15.14
C LEU A 108 31.15 20.60 15.26
N PRO A 109 32.08 20.60 16.23
CA PRO A 109 33.01 21.71 16.45
C PRO A 109 33.90 22.04 15.25
N ASP A 110 34.23 21.05 14.42
CA ASP A 110 35.10 21.12 13.26
C ASP A 110 34.35 21.32 11.94
N ALA A 111 33.02 21.45 11.98
CA ALA A 111 32.23 21.75 10.79
C ALA A 111 32.72 23.06 10.15
N PRO A 112 32.92 23.11 8.80
CA PRO A 112 33.36 24.30 8.06
C PRO A 112 32.26 25.38 7.96
N LEU A 113 31.67 25.73 9.09
CA LEU A 113 30.61 26.71 9.25
C LEU A 113 31.08 27.81 10.20
N THR A 114 30.68 29.03 9.90
CA THR A 114 30.85 30.15 10.82
C THR A 114 30.05 29.94 12.10
N PRO A 115 30.42 30.60 13.22
CA PRO A 115 29.63 30.53 14.45
C PRO A 115 28.15 30.92 14.28
N ALA A 116 27.87 31.87 13.38
CA ALA A 116 26.50 32.29 13.07
C ALA A 116 25.72 31.18 12.35
N GLN A 117 26.31 30.54 11.34
CA GLN A 117 25.70 29.39 10.63
C GLN A 117 25.44 28.22 11.59
N GLN A 118 26.41 27.88 12.45
CA GLN A 118 26.21 26.83 13.45
C GLN A 118 25.08 27.17 14.44
N ALA A 119 24.95 28.44 14.84
CA ALA A 119 23.85 28.88 15.70
C ALA A 119 22.49 28.74 15.01
N ALA A 120 22.39 29.14 13.74
CA ALA A 120 21.18 28.99 12.93
C ALA A 120 20.77 27.51 12.80
N VAL A 121 21.72 26.61 12.53
CA VAL A 121 21.46 25.16 12.48
C VAL A 121 20.98 24.62 13.84
N LYS A 122 21.60 25.05 14.95
CA LYS A 122 21.18 24.64 16.30
C LYS A 122 19.75 25.09 16.60
N GLN A 123 19.37 26.31 16.19
CA GLN A 123 18.01 26.82 16.33
C GLN A 123 17.02 26.02 15.47
N TYR A 124 17.34 25.79 14.20
CA TYR A 124 16.53 24.95 13.30
C TYR A 124 16.29 23.54 13.87
N ARG A 125 17.35 22.88 14.35
CA ARG A 125 17.26 21.56 14.99
C ARG A 125 16.43 21.59 16.27
N GLN A 126 16.42 22.69 17.01
CA GLN A 126 15.53 22.84 18.16
C GLN A 126 14.07 22.92 17.70
N SER A 127 13.77 23.77 16.71
CA SER A 127 12.42 23.86 16.13
C SER A 127 11.92 22.51 15.62
N LEU A 128 12.78 21.71 14.97
CA LEU A 128 12.45 20.34 14.53
C LEU A 128 12.07 19.42 15.70
N ARG A 129 12.77 19.49 16.84
CA ARG A 129 12.46 18.68 18.02
C ARG A 129 11.12 19.04 18.63
N ASP A 130 10.75 20.31 18.54
CA ASP A 130 9.52 20.84 19.13
C ASP A 130 8.28 20.53 18.26
N VAL A 131 8.46 20.21 16.96
CA VAL A 131 7.37 19.92 16.01
C VAL A 131 6.34 18.90 16.57
N PRO A 132 6.70 17.69 17.03
CA PRO A 132 5.68 16.73 17.49
C PRO A 132 4.87 17.17 18.71
N GLN A 133 5.31 18.21 19.43
CA GLN A 133 4.62 18.76 20.60
C GLN A 133 3.85 20.06 20.28
N ALA A 134 4.16 20.70 19.15
CA ALA A 134 3.59 21.98 18.75
C ALA A 134 2.23 21.85 18.02
N PHE A 135 1.91 20.68 17.47
CA PHE A 135 0.69 20.44 16.70
C PHE A 135 -0.21 19.42 17.38
N LYS A 136 -1.53 19.56 17.16
CA LYS A 136 -2.53 18.63 17.68
C LYS A 136 -2.70 17.41 16.79
N GLU A 137 -2.62 17.61 15.48
CA GLU A 137 -2.82 16.57 14.47
C GLU A 137 -1.60 16.42 13.56
N PRO A 138 -1.17 15.20 13.21
CA PRO A 138 -0.04 14.97 12.30
C PRO A 138 -0.19 15.62 10.92
N LEU A 139 -1.42 15.69 10.40
CA LEU A 139 -1.70 16.29 9.08
C LEU A 139 -1.59 17.83 9.07
N GLU A 140 -1.58 18.47 10.24
CA GLU A 140 -1.44 19.92 10.37
C GLU A 140 0.02 20.36 10.52
N VAL A 141 0.97 19.42 10.64
CA VAL A 141 2.39 19.72 10.86
C VAL A 141 2.93 20.53 9.70
N VAL A 142 3.45 21.72 10.05
CA VAL A 142 4.26 22.55 9.17
C VAL A 142 5.71 22.47 9.65
N TRP A 143 6.63 22.14 8.75
CA TRP A 143 8.05 22.05 9.06
C TRP A 143 8.68 23.45 9.09
N PRO A 144 9.63 23.71 10.01
CA PRO A 144 10.44 24.91 9.93
C PRO A 144 11.25 24.90 8.64
N ASP A 145 11.45 26.08 8.06
CA ASP A 145 12.34 26.25 6.92
C ASP A 145 13.79 25.98 7.32
N GLN A 146 14.55 25.39 6.41
CA GLN A 146 15.99 25.24 6.60
C GLN A 146 16.67 26.63 6.60
N PRO A 147 17.74 26.84 7.39
CA PRO A 147 18.43 28.12 7.40
C PRO A 147 19.11 28.39 6.05
N GLU A 148 18.77 29.50 5.41
CA GLU A 148 19.33 29.89 4.11
C GLU A 148 20.86 29.94 4.13
N GLU A 149 21.45 30.31 5.27
CA GLU A 149 22.89 30.44 5.46
C GLU A 149 23.67 29.12 5.32
N VAL A 150 22.98 27.97 5.37
CA VAL A 150 23.60 26.64 5.23
C VAL A 150 23.08 25.82 4.05
N THR A 151 22.14 26.35 3.27
CA THR A 151 21.57 25.66 2.10
C THR A 151 22.63 25.26 1.05
N ALA A 152 23.75 25.99 0.96
CA ALA A 152 24.85 25.66 0.05
C ALA A 152 25.63 24.37 0.42
N TYR A 153 25.33 23.75 1.55
CA TYR A 153 26.01 22.56 2.08
C TYR A 153 25.13 21.31 2.14
N LEU A 154 23.91 21.40 1.61
CA LEU A 154 22.91 20.33 1.53
C LEU A 154 22.71 19.92 0.06
#